data_AF-A0A7K5K2K2-F1
#
_entry.id   AF-A0A7K5K2K2-F1
#
_cell.length_a   1.000
_cell.length_b   1.000
_cell.length_c   1.000
_cell.angle_alpha   90.00
_cell.angle_beta   90.00
_cell.angle_gamma   90.00
#
_symmetry.space_group_name_H-M   'P 1'
#
loop_
_entity.id
_entity.type
_entity.pdbx_description
1 polymer ?
#
loop_
_entity_poly.entity_id
_entity_poly.type
_entity_poly.pdbx_seq_one_letter_code
_entity_poly.pdbx_strand_id
1 'polypeptide(L)'
;RQSVTKDTFRQYRILGKGGFGEVRPRRREGWRVGGQRGLTPSLSPAPQVCACQVRATGKMYACKKLEKKRIKKRKGEAMALNEKQILEKVNSRFVVSLAYAYETKDALCLVLTIMNGGDLKFHIYNMGNPGFEDRRVAFYAAEICCGLQHLHQEGIVYR
;
A
#
# COMPACT_ATOMS: atom_id res chain seq x y z
N ARG A 1 -12.70 19.76 -8.23
CA ARG A 1 -12.10 18.68 -7.41
C ARG A 1 -12.16 19.12 -5.95
N GLN A 2 -12.85 18.38 -5.06
CA GLN A 2 -12.86 18.69 -3.62
C GLN A 2 -11.44 18.57 -3.06
N SER A 3 -11.05 19.47 -2.15
CA SER A 3 -9.79 19.40 -1.43
C SER A 3 -9.81 18.21 -0.47
N VAL A 4 -8.98 17.20 -0.72
CA VAL A 4 -8.83 16.03 0.13
C VAL A 4 -7.79 16.32 1.20
N THR A 5 -8.15 16.12 2.48
CA THR A 5 -7.25 16.36 3.61
C THR A 5 -7.21 15.14 4.52
N LYS A 6 -6.39 15.21 5.58
CA LYS A 6 -6.32 14.16 6.61
C LYS A 6 -7.70 13.85 7.21
N ASP A 7 -8.59 14.83 7.29
CA ASP A 7 -9.88 14.74 7.99
C ASP A 7 -10.92 14.00 7.15
N THR A 8 -10.71 13.89 5.83
CA THR A 8 -11.50 13.07 4.92
C THR A 8 -11.47 11.58 5.29
N PHE A 9 -10.41 11.14 5.99
CA PHE A 9 -10.17 9.73 6.29
C PHE A 9 -10.19 9.43 7.79
N ARG A 10 -10.72 8.28 8.14
CA ARG A 10 -10.48 7.64 9.44
C ARG A 10 -9.30 6.67 9.29
N GLN A 11 -8.24 6.86 10.06
CA GLN A 11 -7.09 5.96 10.05
C GLN A 11 -7.30 4.77 10.98
N TYR A 12 -6.81 3.62 10.55
CA TYR A 12 -6.84 2.34 11.26
C TYR A 12 -5.41 1.82 11.45
N ARG A 13 -5.30 0.54 11.83
CA ARG A 13 -4.02 -0.12 12.10
C ARG A 13 -3.02 -0.01 10.94
N ILE A 14 -1.75 -0.08 11.31
CA ILE A 14 -0.64 -0.21 10.37
C ILE A 14 -0.76 -1.57 9.68
N LEU A 15 -0.73 -1.55 8.35
CA LEU A 15 -0.75 -2.74 7.50
C LEU A 15 0.66 -3.19 7.13
N GLY A 16 1.67 -2.35 7.29
CA GLY A 16 3.03 -2.69 6.90
C GLY A 16 4.03 -1.56 7.09
N LYS A 17 5.32 -1.92 7.16
CA LYS A 17 6.47 -1.01 7.13
C LYS A 17 7.37 -1.45 5.98
N GLY A 18 7.26 -0.82 4.82
CA GLY A 18 7.88 -1.34 3.58
C GLY A 18 7.61 -0.46 2.37
N GLY A 19 8.48 -0.54 1.35
CA GLY A 19 8.15 -0.09 -0.02
C GLY A 19 6.88 -0.78 -0.53
N PHE A 20 6.74 -2.05 -0.18
CA PHE A 20 5.55 -2.87 -0.01
C PHE A 20 5.95 -3.95 1.02
N GLY A 21 5.25 -4.14 2.15
CA GLY A 21 5.67 -5.19 3.10
C GLY A 21 4.86 -5.35 4.40
N GLU A 22 4.40 -6.59 4.60
CA GLU A 22 3.92 -7.33 5.78
C GLU A 22 2.59 -6.88 6.44
N VAL A 23 1.49 -7.42 5.90
CA VAL A 23 0.16 -7.39 6.52
C VAL A 23 0.02 -8.53 7.51
N ARG A 24 0.02 -8.23 8.82
CA ARG A 24 -0.35 -9.21 9.85
C ARG A 24 -1.86 -9.18 10.12
N PRO A 25 -2.63 -10.22 9.79
CA PRO A 25 -3.97 -10.38 10.32
C PRO A 25 -3.88 -10.94 11.74
N ARG A 26 -4.26 -10.14 12.76
CA ARG A 26 -4.65 -10.70 14.05
C ARG A 26 -6.11 -11.18 13.94
N ARG A 27 -6.34 -12.51 13.95
CA ARG A 27 -7.62 -13.12 14.43
C ARG A 27 -7.85 -12.63 15.87
N ARG A 28 -9.03 -12.34 16.39
CA ARG A 28 -10.45 -12.58 16.08
C ARG A 28 -11.23 -11.45 16.78
N GLU A 29 -12.48 -11.23 16.36
CA GLU A 29 -13.59 -10.63 17.13
C GLU A 29 -13.49 -9.14 17.54
N GLY A 30 -14.44 -8.34 17.01
CA GLY A 30 -14.80 -7.04 17.57
C GLY A 30 -13.89 -5.87 17.16
N TRP A 31 -14.43 -4.96 16.35
CA TRP A 31 -13.83 -3.65 16.11
C TRP A 31 -13.92 -2.80 17.39
N ARG A 32 -12.99 -3.01 18.32
CA ARG A 32 -12.82 -2.13 19.49
C ARG A 32 -11.51 -1.37 19.34
N VAL A 33 -11.58 -0.04 19.41
CA VAL A 33 -10.41 0.86 19.40
C VAL A 33 -9.68 0.67 20.73
N GLY A 34 -8.72 -0.25 20.75
CA GLY A 34 -7.79 -0.44 21.88
C GLY A 34 -6.58 0.47 21.70
N GLY A 35 -6.36 1.37 22.67
CA GLY A 35 -5.21 2.27 22.70
C GLY A 35 -3.87 1.53 22.63
N GLN A 36 -2.98 2.00 21.76
CA GLN A 36 -1.61 1.51 21.68
C GLN A 36 -0.78 2.12 22.81
N ARG A 37 -0.55 1.36 23.88
CA ARG A 37 0.61 1.58 24.76
C ARG A 37 1.79 0.78 24.22
N GLY A 38 2.91 1.47 24.03
CA GLY A 38 4.26 0.89 24.04
C GLY A 38 4.62 -0.03 22.88
N LEU A 39 4.96 0.54 21.71
CA LEU A 39 5.95 -0.07 20.84
C LEU A 39 7.08 0.94 20.70
N THR A 40 8.24 0.59 21.23
CA THR A 40 9.49 1.32 21.05
C THR A 40 9.75 1.50 19.54
N PRO A 41 10.21 2.68 19.09
CA PRO A 41 10.49 2.89 17.69
C PRO A 41 11.82 2.19 17.36
N SER A 42 11.75 0.89 17.06
CA SER A 42 12.85 0.25 16.34
C SER A 42 12.95 0.94 14.96
N LEU A 43 14.10 1.57 14.73
CA LEU A 43 14.49 2.28 13.51
C LEU A 43 14.42 1.33 12.29
N SER A 44 13.23 1.16 11.75
CA SER A 44 12.97 0.42 10.52
C SER A 44 12.82 1.45 9.37
N PRO A 45 13.68 1.40 8.33
CA PRO A 45 13.92 2.51 7.41
C PRO A 45 12.93 2.60 6.23
N ALA A 46 11.69 2.13 6.39
CA ALA A 46 10.72 1.98 5.29
C ALA A 46 9.49 2.93 5.40
N PRO A 47 8.77 3.23 4.30
CA PRO A 47 7.51 3.95 4.35
C PRO A 47 6.44 3.16 5.12
N GLN A 48 5.54 3.87 5.79
CA GLN A 48 4.50 3.27 6.61
C GLN A 48 3.19 3.17 5.82
N VAL A 49 2.56 2.00 5.82
CA VAL A 49 1.25 1.80 5.21
C VAL A 49 0.23 1.53 6.32
N CYS A 50 -0.87 2.28 6.35
CA CYS A 50 -1.98 2.05 7.28
C CYS A 50 -3.30 1.88 6.54
N ALA A 51 -4.23 1.11 7.09
CA ALA A 51 -5.59 1.08 6.57
C ALA A 51 -6.27 2.43 6.85
N CYS A 52 -7.07 2.92 5.91
CA CYS A 52 -7.92 4.09 6.10
C CYS A 52 -9.30 3.86 5.49
N GLN A 53 -10.28 4.61 5.97
CA GLN A 53 -11.64 4.59 5.46
C GLN A 53 -12.07 6.00 5.12
N VAL A 54 -12.68 6.20 3.95
CA VAL A 54 -13.31 7.47 3.60
C VAL A 54 -14.54 7.65 4.48
N ARG A 55 -14.60 8.76 5.23
CA ARG A 55 -15.70 9.00 6.18
C ARG A 55 -17.06 9.10 5.49
N ALA A 56 -17.10 9.76 4.34
CA ALA A 56 -18.34 10.00 3.60
C ALA A 56 -18.95 8.73 2.98
N THR A 57 -18.11 7.78 2.54
CA THR A 57 -18.57 6.60 1.78
C THR A 57 -18.40 5.28 2.52
N GLY A 58 -17.65 5.25 3.62
CA GLY A 58 -17.30 4.02 4.33
C GLY A 58 -16.34 3.10 3.57
N LYS A 59 -15.84 3.50 2.39
CA LYS A 59 -14.95 2.65 1.56
C LYS A 59 -13.54 2.58 2.14
N MET A 60 -12.97 1.38 2.17
CA MET A 60 -11.65 1.07 2.72
C MET A 60 -10.54 1.22 1.68
N TYR A 61 -9.39 1.72 2.13
CA TYR A 61 -8.19 1.96 1.34
C TYR A 61 -6.91 1.72 2.16
N ALA A 62 -5.77 1.65 1.48
CA ALA A 62 -4.45 1.65 2.08
C ALA A 62 -3.82 3.04 1.91
N CYS A 63 -3.36 3.66 2.99
CA CYS A 63 -2.66 4.94 2.97
C CYS A 63 -1.16 4.72 3.17
N LYS A 64 -0.39 4.92 2.12
CA LYS A 64 1.08 4.92 2.14
C LYS A 64 1.58 6.32 2.48
N LYS A 65 2.23 6.44 3.64
CA LYS A 65 2.78 7.69 4.17
C LYS A 65 4.27 7.77 3.87
N LEU A 66 4.67 8.83 3.17
CA LEU A 66 6.06 9.16 2.87
C LEU A 66 6.45 10.41 3.66
N GLU A 67 7.30 10.26 4.68
CA GLU A 67 7.71 11.39 5.53
C GLU A 67 8.58 12.39 4.75
N LYS A 68 8.20 13.67 4.75
CA LYS A 68 8.89 14.74 4.01
C LYS A 68 10.34 14.89 4.45
N LYS A 69 10.61 14.82 5.77
CA LYS A 69 11.98 14.86 6.32
C LYS A 69 12.86 13.74 5.74
N ARG A 70 12.31 12.56 5.53
CA ARG A 70 13.03 11.38 5.01
C ARG A 70 13.23 11.44 3.50
N ILE A 71 12.21 11.90 2.77
CA ILE A 71 12.33 12.17 1.32
C ILE A 71 13.49 13.14 1.09
N LYS A 72 13.51 14.28 1.80
CA LYS A 72 14.57 15.28 1.69
C LYS A 72 15.95 14.73 2.07
N LYS A 73 16.04 13.96 3.17
CA LYS A 73 17.30 13.32 3.60
C LYS A 73 17.90 12.40 2.52
N ARG A 74 17.05 11.75 1.72
CA ARG A 74 17.48 10.80 0.67
C ARG A 74 17.49 11.38 -0.74
N LYS A 75 17.18 12.67 -0.90
CA LYS A 75 16.96 13.30 -2.22
C LYS A 75 15.95 12.50 -3.08
N GLY A 76 14.90 12.01 -2.44
CA GLY A 76 13.91 11.09 -3.02
C GLY A 76 12.69 11.77 -3.63
N GLU A 77 12.71 13.09 -3.83
CA GLU A 77 11.58 13.88 -4.31
C GLU A 77 11.11 13.41 -5.69
N ALA A 78 12.06 13.23 -6.61
CA ALA A 78 11.78 12.74 -7.96
C ALA A 78 11.14 11.34 -7.94
N MET A 79 11.62 10.45 -7.07
CA MET A 79 11.06 9.09 -6.92
C MET A 79 9.63 9.13 -6.39
N ALA A 80 9.35 9.93 -5.36
CA ALA A 80 8.01 10.05 -4.80
C ALA A 80 7.01 10.67 -5.80
N LEU A 81 7.46 11.67 -6.57
CA LEU A 81 6.65 12.29 -7.61
C LEU A 81 6.38 11.31 -8.77
N ASN A 82 7.40 10.58 -9.20
CA ASN A 82 7.27 9.57 -10.26
C ASN A 82 6.32 8.44 -9.85
N GLU A 83 6.41 7.95 -8.60
CA GLU A 83 5.47 6.96 -8.06
C GLU A 83 4.02 7.47 -8.14
N LYS A 84 3.78 8.71 -7.69
CA LYS A 84 2.45 9.34 -7.77
C LYS A 84 1.96 9.46 -9.21
N GLN A 85 2.82 9.90 -10.14
CA GLN A 85 2.45 10.09 -11.55
C GLN A 85 2.13 8.77 -12.25
N ILE A 86 2.91 7.72 -11.99
CA ILE A 86 2.67 6.37 -12.51
C ILE A 86 1.31 5.86 -12.02
N LEU A 87 1.05 5.94 -10.71
CA LEU A 87 -0.18 5.43 -10.12
C LEU A 87 -1.44 6.24 -10.52
N GLU A 88 -1.27 7.49 -10.97
CA GLU A 88 -2.37 8.29 -11.55
C GLU A 88 -2.67 7.91 -13.01
N LYS A 89 -1.66 7.49 -13.77
CA LYS A 89 -1.83 7.11 -15.18
C LYS A 89 -2.37 5.69 -15.34
N VAL A 90 -1.91 4.77 -14.52
CA VAL A 90 -2.22 3.35 -14.68
C VAL A 90 -3.63 3.04 -14.19
N ASN A 91 -4.51 2.64 -15.10
CA ASN A 91 -5.84 2.13 -14.80
C ASN A 91 -5.96 0.66 -15.19
N SER A 92 -5.54 -0.23 -14.28
CA SER A 92 -5.55 -1.68 -14.49
C SER A 92 -6.15 -2.39 -13.28
N ARG A 93 -6.87 -3.50 -13.51
CA ARG A 93 -7.39 -4.35 -12.42
C ARG A 93 -6.29 -5.10 -11.68
N PHE A 94 -5.13 -5.28 -12.32
CA PHE A 94 -3.99 -6.05 -11.81
C PHE A 94 -2.90 -5.17 -11.20
N VAL A 95 -3.03 -3.84 -11.28
CA VAL A 95 -2.12 -2.87 -10.68
C VAL A 95 -2.86 -2.06 -9.63
N VAL A 96 -2.24 -1.84 -8.49
CA VAL A 96 -2.83 -0.99 -7.44
C VAL A 96 -3.02 0.43 -7.96
N SER A 97 -4.26 0.91 -7.89
CA SER A 97 -4.62 2.26 -8.36
C SER A 97 -4.57 3.28 -7.24
N LEU A 98 -4.21 4.52 -7.59
CA LEU A 98 -4.32 5.68 -6.70
C LEU A 98 -5.75 6.21 -6.71
N ALA A 99 -6.39 6.23 -5.54
CA ALA A 99 -7.69 6.86 -5.36
C ALA A 99 -7.56 8.34 -5.00
N TYR A 100 -6.63 8.67 -4.10
CA TYR A 100 -6.39 10.04 -3.66
C TYR A 100 -4.92 10.25 -3.34
N ALA A 101 -4.43 11.47 -3.56
CA ALA A 101 -3.16 11.93 -3.02
C ALA A 101 -3.40 13.24 -2.25
N TYR A 102 -2.83 13.33 -1.07
CA TYR A 102 -2.87 14.55 -0.27
C TYR A 102 -1.58 14.70 0.52
N GLU A 103 -1.30 15.91 0.97
CA GLU A 103 -0.17 16.18 1.84
C GLU A 103 -0.62 16.59 3.25
N THR A 104 0.27 16.37 4.19
CA THR A 104 0.17 16.84 5.57
C THR A 104 1.42 17.66 5.89
N LYS A 105 1.48 18.21 7.11
CA LYS A 105 2.65 18.97 7.57
C LYS A 105 3.95 18.16 7.45
N ASP A 106 3.91 16.87 7.79
CA ASP A 106 5.11 16.04 7.92
C ASP A 106 5.25 14.93 6.86
N ALA A 107 4.21 14.63 6.08
CA ALA A 107 4.21 13.52 5.13
C ALA A 107 3.36 13.78 3.86
N LEU A 108 3.75 13.13 2.76
CA LEU A 108 2.92 12.91 1.57
C LEU A 108 2.15 11.61 1.75
N CYS A 109 0.86 11.59 1.42
CA CYS A 109 -0.04 10.45 1.61
C CYS A 109 -0.62 10.01 0.27
N LEU A 110 -0.35 8.76 -0.11
CA LEU A 110 -0.93 8.09 -1.27
C LEU A 110 -2.00 7.12 -0.79
N VAL A 111 -3.25 7.34 -1.20
CA VAL A 111 -4.40 6.49 -0.86
C VAL A 111 -4.64 5.54 -2.02
N LEU A 112 -4.35 4.27 -1.77
CA LEU A 112 -4.31 3.19 -2.74
C LEU A 112 -5.43 2.20 -2.48
N THR A 113 -5.83 1.46 -3.52
CA THR A 113 -6.70 0.30 -3.36
C THR A 113 -6.13 -0.69 -2.34
N ILE A 114 -6.95 -1.11 -1.37
CA ILE A 114 -6.53 -2.03 -0.31
C ILE A 114 -6.59 -3.49 -0.79
N MET A 115 -5.49 -4.22 -0.60
CA MET A 115 -5.38 -5.65 -0.92
C MET A 115 -5.38 -6.45 0.39
N ASN A 116 -6.52 -7.06 0.74
CA ASN A 116 -6.70 -7.76 2.02
C ASN A 116 -5.97 -9.11 2.11
N GLY A 117 -5.49 -9.63 0.97
CA GLY A 117 -4.85 -10.93 0.89
C GLY A 117 -3.43 -11.00 1.47
N GLY A 118 -2.78 -9.86 1.74
CA GLY A 118 -1.34 -9.84 2.07
C GLY A 118 -0.46 -9.99 0.83
N ASP A 119 0.85 -10.17 1.04
CA ASP A 119 1.84 -10.28 -0.03
C ASP A 119 2.16 -11.73 -0.40
N LEU A 120 2.55 -11.97 -1.66
CA LEU A 120 2.88 -13.32 -2.15
C LEU A 120 4.04 -13.96 -1.36
N LYS A 121 4.99 -13.17 -0.84
CA LYS A 121 6.10 -13.70 -0.04
C LYS A 121 5.57 -14.39 1.21
N PHE A 122 4.62 -13.80 1.93
CA PHE A 122 3.96 -14.46 3.05
C PHE A 122 3.28 -15.77 2.63
N HIS A 123 2.55 -15.76 1.50
CA HIS A 123 1.86 -16.96 1.03
C HIS A 123 2.83 -18.07 0.59
N ILE A 124 3.99 -17.73 0.01
CA ILE A 124 5.00 -18.69 -0.44
C ILE A 124 5.71 -19.35 0.74
N TYR A 125 6.09 -18.59 1.77
CA TYR A 125 6.98 -19.10 2.82
C TYR A 125 6.27 -19.48 4.13
N ASN A 126 5.07 -18.97 4.39
CA ASN A 126 4.42 -19.11 5.70
C ASN A 126 3.13 -19.94 5.68
N MET A 127 2.67 -20.43 4.52
CA MET A 127 1.48 -21.30 4.41
C MET A 127 1.82 -22.79 4.47
N GLY A 128 2.38 -23.24 5.59
CA GLY A 128 2.70 -24.66 5.81
C GLY A 128 3.92 -25.09 5.01
N ASN A 129 3.70 -25.68 3.83
CA ASN A 129 4.79 -26.09 2.94
C ASN A 129 5.20 -24.92 2.03
N PRO A 130 6.51 -24.63 1.90
CA PRO A 130 6.98 -23.59 1.00
C PRO A 130 6.56 -23.84 -0.46
N GLY A 131 6.04 -22.81 -1.11
CA GLY A 131 5.65 -22.84 -2.52
C GLY A 131 4.14 -22.91 -2.77
N PHE A 132 3.78 -23.05 -4.03
CA PHE A 132 2.39 -23.20 -4.49
C PHE A 132 2.29 -24.38 -5.44
N GLU A 133 1.08 -24.93 -5.55
CA GLU A 133 0.74 -25.86 -6.62
C GLU A 133 0.82 -25.17 -8.00
N ASP A 134 1.24 -25.90 -9.02
CA ASP A 134 1.45 -25.41 -10.38
C ASP A 134 0.26 -24.62 -10.93
N ARG A 135 -0.97 -25.08 -10.67
CA ARG A 135 -2.20 -24.37 -11.10
C ARG A 135 -2.30 -22.96 -10.48
N ARG A 136 -1.91 -22.82 -9.22
CA ARG A 136 -1.93 -21.54 -8.50
C ARG A 136 -0.79 -20.64 -8.96
N VAL A 137 0.38 -21.20 -9.27
CA VAL A 137 1.50 -20.47 -9.88
C VAL A 137 1.09 -19.92 -11.24
N ALA A 138 0.52 -20.77 -12.10
CA ALA A 138 0.07 -20.38 -13.44
C ALA A 138 -0.97 -19.26 -13.39
N PHE A 139 -1.92 -19.33 -12.44
CA PHE A 139 -2.92 -18.29 -12.22
C PHE A 139 -2.27 -16.94 -11.84
N TYR A 140 -1.40 -16.91 -10.83
CA TYR A 140 -0.73 -15.67 -10.43
C TYR A 140 0.20 -15.14 -11.51
N ALA A 141 0.92 -16.02 -12.21
CA ALA A 141 1.78 -15.62 -13.33
C ALA A 141 0.96 -14.98 -14.46
N ALA A 142 -0.23 -15.51 -14.77
CA ALA A 142 -1.13 -14.92 -15.77
C ALA A 142 -1.61 -13.52 -15.34
N GLU A 143 -2.05 -13.34 -14.10
CA GLU A 143 -2.46 -12.02 -13.59
C GLU A 143 -1.30 -11.01 -13.58
N ILE A 144 -0.10 -11.43 -13.16
CA ILE A 144 1.10 -10.59 -13.19
C ILE A 144 1.44 -10.23 -14.64
N CYS A 145 1.34 -11.17 -15.57
CA CYS A 145 1.58 -10.94 -17.00
C CYS A 145 0.61 -9.88 -17.55
N CYS A 146 -0.68 -9.97 -17.25
CA CYS A 146 -1.66 -8.95 -17.62
C CYS A 146 -1.35 -7.59 -16.98
N GLY A 147 -0.92 -7.57 -15.72
CA GLY A 147 -0.49 -6.34 -15.04
C GLY A 147 0.71 -5.68 -15.73
N LEU A 148 1.73 -6.46 -16.06
CA LEU A 148 2.91 -6.00 -16.79
C LEU A 148 2.57 -5.51 -18.20
N GLN A 149 1.69 -6.23 -18.91
CA GLN A 149 1.22 -5.83 -20.23
C GLN A 149 0.56 -4.44 -20.19
N HIS A 150 -0.32 -4.17 -19.21
CA HIS A 150 -0.94 -2.86 -19.05
C HIS A 150 0.07 -1.76 -18.69
N LEU A 151 1.10 -2.07 -17.89
CA LEU A 151 2.18 -1.10 -17.62
C LEU A 151 2.99 -0.79 -18.88
N HIS A 152 3.31 -1.82 -19.67
CA HIS A 152 4.07 -1.65 -20.91
C HIS A 152 3.28 -0.85 -21.97
N GLN A 153 1.95 -1.00 -22.02
CA GLN A 153 1.09 -0.19 -22.90
C GLN A 153 1.16 1.31 -22.56
N GLU A 154 1.38 1.65 -21.30
CA GLU A 154 1.61 3.03 -20.83
C GLU A 154 3.08 3.48 -20.93
N GLY A 155 3.96 2.65 -21.51
CA GLY A 155 5.40 2.92 -21.61
C GLY A 155 6.15 2.83 -20.27
N ILE A 156 5.61 2.09 -19.30
CA ILE A 156 6.16 1.99 -17.94
C ILE A 156 6.79 0.61 -17.74
N VAL A 157 8.08 0.59 -17.38
CA VAL A 157 8.80 -0.64 -17.00
C VAL A 157 8.83 -0.75 -15.48
N TYR A 158 8.25 -1.83 -14.94
CA TYR A 158 8.34 -2.15 -13.52
C TYR A 158 9.70 -2.78 -13.20
N ARG A 159 10.41 -2.25 -12.20
CA ARG A 159 11.77 -2.67 -11.80
C ARG A 159 11.90 -2.79 -10.29
#